data_AF-A0A0N9IE80-F1
#
_entry.id   AF-A0A0N9IE80-F1
#
_cell.length_a   1.000
_cell.length_b   1.000
_cell.length_c   1.000
_cell.angle_alpha   90.00
_cell.angle_beta   90.00
_cell.angle_gamma   90.00
#
_symmetry.space_group_name_H-M   'P 1'
#
loop_
_entity.id
_entity.type
_entity.pdbx_description
1 polymer ?
#
loop_
_entity_poly.entity_id
_entity_poly.type
_entity_poly.pdbx_seq_one_letter_code
_entity_poly.pdbx_strand_id
1 'polypeptide(L)'
;MGLDAFVMCRCWQDGLTSTPPFPAEWLEVQDNEVNLVEPHNTLENDIAVDTWRHDACAHTDMEAAAERLANWSHYRLFREALATVGWHHFPVLKAELPEANGGEMPASASAEALTELAHFDSQESVGTRTYLADEDTGVSVMVYVAAYRGETFVAPGLCAGMTPDGFFVIENDREVFNAKRFQQVIDDKGTRLAADGQEVAWPFDLFGTPPAKNLHITTRTLTPKDFEPITASLRKVCEVSVATGNPVAWC
;
A
#
# COMPACT_ATOMS: atom_id res chain seq x y z
N MET A 1 -8.20 1.82 -0.80
CA MET A 1 -7.36 2.03 -2.00
C MET A 1 -5.91 1.72 -1.66
N GLY A 2 -5.11 1.31 -2.63
CA GLY A 2 -3.69 1.01 -2.45
C GLY A 2 -2.97 0.97 -3.78
N LEU A 3 -1.77 0.39 -3.75
CA LEU A 3 -0.95 0.17 -4.92
C LEU A 3 -1.09 -1.28 -5.39
N ASP A 4 -1.44 -1.43 -6.65
CA ASP A 4 -1.42 -2.67 -7.41
C ASP A 4 -0.33 -2.57 -8.50
N ALA A 5 0.13 -3.69 -9.02
CA ALA A 5 1.05 -3.69 -10.14
C ALA A 5 0.90 -4.93 -11.01
N PHE A 6 1.16 -4.80 -12.30
CA PHE A 6 1.18 -5.92 -13.22
C PHE A 6 2.32 -5.81 -14.24
N VAL A 7 2.60 -6.92 -14.91
CA VAL A 7 3.52 -7.00 -16.05
C VAL A 7 2.77 -7.66 -17.19
N MET A 8 2.62 -6.96 -18.30
CA MET A 8 2.01 -7.51 -19.50
C MET A 8 2.80 -8.72 -19.99
N CYS A 9 2.12 -9.80 -20.36
CA CYS A 9 2.74 -10.94 -21.02
C CYS A 9 3.24 -10.59 -22.42
N ARG A 10 4.04 -11.48 -23.00
CA ARG A 10 4.54 -11.34 -24.38
C ARG A 10 3.68 -12.05 -25.42
N CYS A 11 2.58 -12.69 -25.02
CA CYS A 11 1.86 -13.60 -25.90
C CYS A 11 1.36 -12.92 -27.17
N TRP A 12 1.00 -11.63 -27.13
CA TRP A 12 0.63 -10.87 -28.33
C TRP A 12 1.83 -10.63 -29.24
N GLN A 13 2.92 -10.14 -28.68
CA GLN A 13 4.18 -9.85 -29.37
C GLN A 13 4.77 -11.12 -30.02
N ASP A 14 4.58 -12.27 -29.37
CA ASP A 14 5.10 -13.56 -29.80
C ASP A 14 4.09 -14.38 -30.65
N GLY A 15 2.90 -13.83 -30.94
CA GLY A 15 1.88 -14.45 -31.79
C GLY A 15 1.20 -15.69 -31.18
N LEU A 16 1.13 -15.76 -29.86
CA LEU A 16 0.57 -16.87 -29.07
C LEU A 16 -0.88 -16.64 -28.60
N THR A 17 -1.48 -15.49 -28.92
CA THR A 17 -2.87 -15.20 -28.58
C THR A 17 -3.84 -15.90 -29.54
N SER A 18 -5.09 -16.05 -29.11
CA SER A 18 -6.22 -16.27 -30.01
C SER A 18 -6.38 -15.09 -30.98
N THR A 19 -7.15 -15.29 -32.05
CA THR A 19 -7.39 -14.24 -33.05
C THR A 19 -8.12 -13.06 -32.41
N PRO A 20 -7.59 -11.82 -32.53
CA PRO A 20 -8.25 -10.64 -31.98
C PRO A 20 -9.59 -10.35 -32.70
N PRO A 21 -10.50 -9.59 -32.05
CA PRO A 21 -11.78 -9.22 -32.65
C PRO A 21 -11.65 -8.24 -33.82
N PHE A 22 -10.49 -7.60 -33.97
CA PHE A 22 -10.19 -6.60 -35.00
C PHE A 22 -8.86 -6.88 -35.70
N PRO A 23 -8.62 -6.29 -36.89
CA PRO A 23 -7.33 -6.37 -37.57
C PRO A 23 -6.18 -5.88 -36.67
N ALA A 24 -5.00 -6.51 -36.78
CA ALA A 24 -3.86 -6.19 -35.92
C ALA A 24 -3.39 -4.74 -36.06
N GLU A 25 -3.58 -4.11 -37.22
CA GLU A 25 -3.29 -2.69 -37.46
C GLU A 25 -4.20 -1.72 -36.68
N TRP A 26 -5.29 -2.21 -36.09
CA TRP A 26 -6.12 -1.41 -35.18
C TRP A 26 -5.67 -1.49 -33.73
N LEU A 27 -4.70 -2.36 -33.43
CA LEU A 27 -4.26 -2.66 -32.08
C LEU A 27 -2.82 -2.19 -31.88
N GLU A 28 -2.56 -1.54 -30.77
CA GLU A 28 -1.21 -1.19 -30.34
C GLU A 28 -1.01 -1.52 -28.86
N VAL A 29 0.25 -1.62 -28.44
CA VAL A 29 0.57 -1.69 -27.01
C VAL A 29 0.81 -0.27 -26.51
N GLN A 30 -0.08 0.20 -25.65
CA GLN A 30 0.00 1.49 -24.98
C GLN A 30 -0.26 1.28 -23.49
N ASP A 31 0.51 1.94 -22.62
CA ASP A 31 0.36 1.86 -21.15
C ASP A 31 0.36 0.41 -20.62
N ASN A 32 1.16 -0.46 -21.25
CA ASN A 32 1.30 -1.89 -20.93
C ASN A 32 0.06 -2.74 -21.19
N GLU A 33 -0.81 -2.28 -22.07
CA GLU A 33 -2.03 -2.98 -22.45
C GLU A 33 -2.21 -2.96 -23.97
N VAL A 34 -2.92 -3.96 -24.51
CA VAL A 34 -3.33 -3.91 -25.93
C VAL A 34 -4.55 -3.01 -26.04
N ASN A 35 -4.38 -1.88 -26.72
CA ASN A 35 -5.39 -0.85 -26.90
C ASN A 35 -5.74 -0.66 -28.38
N LEU A 36 -6.88 0.00 -28.63
CA LEU A 36 -7.28 0.40 -29.97
C LEU A 36 -6.63 1.72 -30.36
N VAL A 37 -6.10 1.79 -31.57
CA VAL A 37 -5.62 3.03 -32.17
C VAL A 37 -6.81 3.93 -32.56
N GLU A 38 -6.64 5.24 -32.44
CA GLU A 38 -7.59 6.20 -33.01
C GLU A 38 -7.64 6.08 -34.56
N PRO A 39 -8.82 6.19 -35.20
CA PRO A 39 -10.14 6.54 -34.67
C PRO A 39 -11.00 5.32 -34.26
N HIS A 40 -10.40 4.13 -34.16
CA HIS A 40 -11.13 2.88 -33.92
C HIS A 40 -11.48 2.66 -32.45
N ASN A 41 -10.97 3.50 -31.55
CA ASN A 41 -11.26 3.49 -30.13
C ASN A 41 -12.68 4.03 -29.83
N THR A 42 -13.67 3.16 -30.04
CA THR A 42 -15.06 3.39 -29.64
C THR A 42 -15.40 2.48 -28.48
N LEU A 43 -16.35 2.88 -27.62
CA LEU A 43 -16.77 2.08 -26.45
C LEU A 43 -17.13 0.63 -26.81
N GLU A 44 -17.80 0.39 -27.95
CA GLU A 44 -18.15 -0.96 -28.39
C GLU A 44 -16.92 -1.79 -28.73
N ASN A 45 -15.95 -1.19 -29.45
CA ASN A 45 -14.73 -1.87 -29.82
C ASN A 45 -13.83 -2.12 -28.60
N ASP A 46 -13.75 -1.14 -27.69
CA ASP A 46 -12.98 -1.21 -26.46
C ASP A 46 -13.45 -2.40 -25.59
N ILE A 47 -14.76 -2.52 -25.37
CA ILE A 47 -15.36 -3.67 -24.67
C ILE A 47 -15.02 -5.00 -25.36
N ALA A 48 -15.03 -5.04 -26.70
CA ALA A 48 -14.69 -6.25 -27.44
C ALA A 48 -13.21 -6.63 -27.29
N VAL A 49 -12.30 -5.65 -27.28
CA VAL A 49 -10.87 -5.86 -27.02
C VAL A 49 -10.65 -6.32 -25.58
N ASP A 50 -11.25 -5.69 -24.59
CA ASP A 50 -11.14 -6.10 -23.18
C ASP A 50 -11.65 -7.52 -22.95
N THR A 51 -12.81 -7.85 -23.55
CA THR A 51 -13.36 -9.20 -23.46
C THR A 51 -12.41 -10.23 -24.06
N TRP A 52 -11.77 -9.91 -25.18
CA TRP A 52 -10.78 -10.78 -25.81
C TRP A 52 -9.51 -10.90 -24.96
N ARG A 53 -8.96 -9.78 -24.46
CA ARG A 53 -7.74 -9.77 -23.63
C ARG A 53 -7.86 -10.67 -22.39
N HIS A 54 -9.06 -10.77 -21.82
CA HIS A 54 -9.32 -11.56 -20.63
C HIS A 54 -8.87 -13.04 -20.76
N ASP A 55 -9.11 -13.65 -21.92
CA ASP A 55 -8.78 -15.07 -22.19
C ASP A 55 -8.02 -15.30 -23.51
N ALA A 56 -7.46 -14.23 -24.10
CA ALA A 56 -6.71 -14.27 -25.35
C ALA A 56 -5.53 -15.25 -25.32
N CYS A 57 -4.97 -15.51 -24.14
CA CYS A 57 -3.86 -16.45 -23.97
C CYS A 57 -3.93 -17.15 -22.62
N ALA A 58 -2.89 -17.93 -22.28
CA ALA A 58 -2.82 -18.62 -20.99
C ALA A 58 -2.73 -17.68 -19.76
N HIS A 59 -2.46 -16.39 -19.99
CA HIS A 59 -2.39 -15.36 -18.96
C HIS A 59 -3.69 -14.54 -18.98
N THR A 60 -4.44 -14.61 -17.89
CA THR A 60 -5.67 -13.82 -17.72
C THR A 60 -5.35 -12.33 -17.84
N ASP A 61 -6.22 -11.60 -18.53
CA ASP A 61 -6.08 -10.17 -18.81
C ASP A 61 -4.75 -9.80 -19.52
N MET A 62 -4.09 -10.81 -20.12
CA MET A 62 -2.76 -10.72 -20.69
C MET A 62 -1.66 -10.33 -19.69
N GLU A 63 -1.84 -10.61 -18.40
CA GLU A 63 -0.89 -10.28 -17.34
C GLU A 63 0.01 -11.48 -17.00
N ALA A 64 1.30 -11.41 -17.30
CA ALA A 64 2.25 -12.45 -16.89
C ALA A 64 2.44 -12.51 -15.36
N ALA A 65 2.22 -11.39 -14.69
CA ALA A 65 2.05 -11.30 -13.24
C ALA A 65 1.18 -10.10 -12.90
N ALA A 66 0.35 -10.24 -11.87
CA ALA A 66 -0.43 -9.16 -11.27
C ALA A 66 -0.48 -9.35 -9.76
N GLU A 67 -0.18 -8.29 -9.03
CA GLU A 67 0.06 -8.35 -7.60
C GLU A 67 -0.55 -7.15 -6.86
N ARG A 68 -1.15 -7.46 -5.70
CA ARG A 68 -1.53 -6.46 -4.72
C ARG A 68 -0.34 -6.14 -3.83
N LEU A 69 0.35 -5.02 -4.08
CA LEU A 69 1.56 -4.69 -3.32
C LEU A 69 1.24 -4.33 -1.86
N ALA A 70 0.36 -3.33 -1.67
CA ALA A 70 -0.01 -2.84 -0.35
C ALA A 70 -1.20 -1.88 -0.41
N ASN A 71 -1.87 -1.67 0.72
CA ASN A 71 -2.64 -0.43 0.89
C ASN A 71 -1.71 0.79 1.02
N TRP A 72 -2.22 1.99 0.79
CA TRP A 72 -1.40 3.20 0.80
C TRP A 72 -0.67 3.45 2.13
N SER A 73 -1.30 3.15 3.27
CA SER A 73 -0.65 3.30 4.58
C SER A 73 0.57 2.37 4.70
N HIS A 74 0.42 1.09 4.35
CA HIS A 74 1.51 0.12 4.43
C HIS A 74 2.61 0.40 3.38
N TYR A 75 2.25 0.90 2.20
CA TYR A 75 3.18 1.37 1.19
C TYR A 75 4.03 2.55 1.68
N ARG A 76 3.40 3.58 2.28
CA ARG A 76 4.10 4.74 2.85
C ARG A 76 5.06 4.33 3.96
N LEU A 77 4.60 3.43 4.82
CA LEU A 77 5.39 2.80 5.86
C LEU A 77 6.60 2.03 5.32
N PHE A 78 6.50 1.37 4.16
CA PHE A 78 7.63 0.72 3.50
C PHE A 78 8.66 1.74 2.99
N ARG A 79 8.19 2.84 2.37
CA ARG A 79 9.09 3.92 1.93
C ARG A 79 9.79 4.62 3.10
N GLU A 80 9.12 4.77 4.24
CA GLU A 80 9.75 5.26 5.47
C GLU A 80 10.85 4.32 5.98
N ALA A 81 10.66 3.00 5.86
CA ALA A 81 11.69 2.02 6.21
C ALA A 81 12.91 2.08 5.27
N LEU A 82 12.69 2.19 3.96
CA LEU A 82 13.76 2.44 2.98
C LEU A 82 14.53 3.73 3.31
N ALA A 83 13.80 4.81 3.64
CA ALA A 83 14.40 6.08 4.03
C ALA A 83 15.23 5.96 5.31
N THR A 84 14.77 5.15 6.28
CA THR A 84 15.43 4.93 7.57
C THR A 84 16.73 4.16 7.42
N VAL A 85 16.75 3.11 6.59
CA VAL A 85 17.98 2.40 6.23
C VAL A 85 18.91 3.33 5.43
N GLY A 86 18.33 4.14 4.53
CA GLY A 86 19.01 5.24 3.86
C GLY A 86 18.89 5.15 2.35
N TRP A 87 18.30 6.17 1.73
CA TRP A 87 18.05 6.23 0.28
C TRP A 87 19.28 6.06 -0.63
N HIS A 88 20.49 6.23 -0.12
CA HIS A 88 21.72 6.00 -0.88
C HIS A 88 21.96 4.50 -1.19
N HIS A 89 21.29 3.60 -0.46
CA HIS A 89 21.25 2.17 -0.75
C HIS A 89 20.12 1.77 -1.70
N PHE A 90 19.17 2.67 -1.96
CA PHE A 90 17.96 2.40 -2.75
C PHE A 90 17.71 3.45 -3.85
N PRO A 91 18.72 3.84 -4.67
CA PRO A 91 18.54 4.87 -5.68
C PRO A 91 17.45 4.54 -6.71
N VAL A 92 17.32 3.28 -7.13
CA VAL A 92 16.35 2.85 -8.15
C VAL A 92 14.96 2.78 -7.55
N LEU A 93 14.77 2.11 -6.41
CA LEU A 93 13.48 2.09 -5.73
C LEU A 93 13.00 3.50 -5.38
N LYS A 94 13.91 4.43 -5.05
CA LYS A 94 13.53 5.83 -4.83
C LYS A 94 12.97 6.51 -6.08
N ALA A 95 13.56 6.23 -7.24
CA ALA A 95 13.18 6.84 -8.51
C ALA A 95 11.91 6.23 -9.10
N GLU A 96 11.75 4.92 -8.96
CA GLU A 96 10.74 4.13 -9.70
C GLU A 96 9.47 3.83 -8.89
N LEU A 97 9.55 3.81 -7.55
CA LEU A 97 8.37 3.58 -6.72
C LEU A 97 7.41 4.78 -6.81
N PRO A 98 6.13 4.56 -7.17
CA PRO A 98 5.24 5.64 -7.56
C PRO A 98 4.65 6.41 -6.37
N GLU A 99 4.28 7.67 -6.58
CA GLU A 99 3.62 8.50 -5.55
C GLU A 99 2.09 8.37 -5.55
N ALA A 100 1.53 7.89 -6.65
CA ALA A 100 0.10 7.67 -6.89
C ALA A 100 -0.05 6.48 -7.85
N ASN A 101 -1.27 6.05 -8.13
CA ASN A 101 -1.48 5.02 -9.15
C ASN A 101 -1.15 5.57 -10.54
N GLY A 102 -0.60 4.72 -11.40
CA GLY A 102 -0.10 5.08 -12.72
C GLY A 102 1.43 5.21 -12.81
N GLY A 103 1.91 5.16 -14.04
CA GLY A 103 3.34 5.11 -14.36
C GLY A 103 3.87 3.68 -14.44
N GLU A 104 5.17 3.58 -14.68
CA GLU A 104 5.81 2.31 -14.99
C GLU A 104 7.27 2.31 -14.57
N MET A 105 7.79 1.11 -14.26
CA MET A 105 9.19 0.86 -13.96
C MET A 105 9.78 -0.05 -15.05
N PRO A 106 10.81 0.39 -15.80
CA PRO A 106 11.36 -0.39 -16.90
C PRO A 106 12.04 -1.67 -16.42
N ALA A 107 12.11 -2.69 -17.31
CA ALA A 107 12.72 -3.98 -16.97
C ALA A 107 14.19 -3.88 -16.51
N SER A 108 14.95 -2.92 -17.05
CA SER A 108 16.32 -2.64 -16.58
C SER A 108 16.35 -2.15 -15.14
N ALA A 109 15.43 -1.24 -14.77
CA ALA A 109 15.31 -0.77 -13.40
C ALA A 109 14.78 -1.87 -12.48
N SER A 110 13.89 -2.74 -12.95
CA SER A 110 13.43 -3.92 -12.21
C SER A 110 14.58 -4.83 -11.80
N ALA A 111 15.56 -5.06 -12.68
CA ALA A 111 16.74 -5.86 -12.35
C ALA A 111 17.59 -5.23 -11.23
N GLU A 112 17.78 -3.92 -11.25
CA GLU A 112 18.50 -3.18 -10.21
C GLU A 112 17.70 -3.13 -8.90
N ALA A 113 16.38 -2.92 -8.97
CA ALA A 113 15.48 -2.94 -7.83
C ALA A 113 15.49 -4.29 -7.11
N LEU A 114 15.64 -5.42 -7.81
CA LEU A 114 15.80 -6.73 -7.17
C LEU A 114 17.06 -6.81 -6.28
N THR A 115 18.15 -6.16 -6.70
CA THR A 115 19.39 -6.08 -5.90
C THR A 115 19.17 -5.20 -4.66
N GLU A 116 18.45 -4.09 -4.82
CA GLU A 116 18.09 -3.20 -3.72
C GLU A 116 17.16 -3.88 -2.69
N LEU A 117 16.19 -4.68 -3.16
CA LEU A 117 15.32 -5.47 -2.29
C LEU A 117 16.10 -6.55 -1.53
N ALA A 118 17.08 -7.20 -2.16
CA ALA A 118 17.96 -8.14 -1.47
C ALA A 118 18.80 -7.45 -0.39
N HIS A 119 19.25 -6.21 -0.63
CA HIS A 119 19.92 -5.41 0.39
C HIS A 119 18.98 -5.06 1.55
N PHE A 120 17.73 -4.67 1.28
CA PHE A 120 16.72 -4.44 2.31
C PHE A 120 16.50 -5.67 3.19
N ASP A 121 16.38 -6.86 2.59
CA ASP A 121 16.17 -8.11 3.33
C ASP A 121 17.36 -8.53 4.21
N SER A 122 18.56 -8.04 3.88
CA SER A 122 19.78 -8.31 4.66
C SER A 122 19.90 -7.46 5.93
N GLN A 123 19.04 -6.47 6.13
CA GLN A 123 19.10 -5.58 7.29
C GLN A 123 18.60 -6.29 8.56
N GLU A 124 19.32 -6.10 9.67
CA GLU A 124 18.87 -6.57 10.99
C GLU A 124 17.66 -5.77 11.49
N SER A 125 17.63 -4.48 11.18
CA SER A 125 16.57 -3.54 11.53
C SER A 125 16.37 -2.54 10.42
N VAL A 126 15.10 -2.18 10.17
CA VAL A 126 14.70 -1.19 9.16
C VAL A 126 13.96 0.00 9.79
N GLY A 127 14.15 0.19 11.09
CA GLY A 127 13.64 1.32 11.85
C GLY A 127 12.79 0.91 13.05
N THR A 128 11.95 1.84 13.50
CA THR A 128 11.03 1.64 14.61
C THR A 128 9.64 2.10 14.23
N ARG A 129 8.61 1.52 14.85
CA ARG A 129 7.23 1.92 14.61
C ARG A 129 6.45 2.00 15.91
N THR A 130 5.64 3.04 15.97
CA THR A 130 4.74 3.32 17.08
C THR A 130 3.36 2.74 16.79
N TYR A 131 2.78 2.11 17.80
CA TYR A 131 1.50 1.44 17.78
C TYR A 131 0.67 1.88 18.98
N LEU A 132 -0.65 1.89 18.79
CA LEU A 132 -1.59 1.78 19.89
C LEU A 132 -1.85 0.30 20.08
N ALA A 133 -1.58 -0.21 21.28
CA ALA A 133 -1.76 -1.62 21.60
C ALA A 133 -2.74 -1.79 22.75
N ASP A 134 -3.54 -2.85 22.66
CA ASP A 134 -4.25 -3.40 23.80
C ASP A 134 -3.19 -3.88 24.82
N GLU A 135 -3.23 -3.31 26.02
CA GLU A 135 -2.30 -3.62 27.10
C GLU A 135 -2.48 -5.05 27.62
N ASP A 136 -3.69 -5.60 27.57
CA ASP A 136 -3.99 -6.92 28.13
C ASP A 136 -3.49 -8.04 27.19
N THR A 137 -3.52 -7.81 25.88
CA THR A 137 -3.18 -8.83 24.86
C THR A 137 -1.87 -8.54 24.11
N GLY A 138 -1.39 -7.30 24.13
CA GLY A 138 -0.28 -6.82 23.30
C GLY A 138 -0.65 -6.65 21.82
N VAL A 139 -1.91 -6.87 21.43
CA VAL A 139 -2.36 -6.74 20.05
C VAL A 139 -2.39 -5.27 19.66
N SER A 140 -1.75 -4.95 18.53
CA SER A 140 -1.82 -3.63 17.92
C SER A 140 -3.24 -3.36 17.40
N VAL A 141 -3.86 -2.27 17.85
CA VAL A 141 -5.16 -1.81 17.38
C VAL A 141 -5.04 -0.66 16.37
N MET A 142 -3.92 0.07 16.38
CA MET A 142 -3.66 1.17 15.44
C MET A 142 -2.16 1.31 15.20
N VAL A 143 -1.78 1.86 14.04
CA VAL A 143 -0.39 2.09 13.62
C VAL A 143 -0.14 3.55 13.30
N TYR A 144 1.01 4.09 13.73
CA TYR A 144 1.37 5.47 13.48
C TYR A 144 1.93 5.58 12.07
N VAL A 145 1.43 6.55 11.31
CA VAL A 145 1.92 6.86 9.96
C VAL A 145 2.30 8.33 9.92
N ALA A 146 3.60 8.61 9.84
CA ALA A 146 4.12 9.97 9.94
C ALA A 146 3.65 10.86 8.78
N ALA A 147 3.50 10.28 7.59
CA ALA A 147 2.95 10.96 6.41
C ALA A 147 1.55 11.58 6.65
N TYR A 148 0.78 11.08 7.62
CA TYR A 148 -0.54 11.60 7.99
C TYR A 148 -0.52 12.38 9.31
N ARG A 149 0.67 12.74 9.83
CA ARG A 149 0.86 13.37 11.15
C ARG A 149 0.25 12.57 12.32
N GLY A 150 -0.04 11.29 12.10
CA GLY A 150 -0.74 10.44 13.07
C GLY A 150 -2.25 10.59 13.11
N GLU A 151 -2.83 11.50 12.33
CA GLU A 151 -4.27 11.73 12.24
C GLU A 151 -4.94 10.52 11.57
N THR A 152 -5.93 9.92 12.26
CA THR A 152 -6.62 8.70 11.78
C THR A 152 -8.13 8.87 11.77
N PHE A 153 -8.66 9.59 12.76
CA PHE A 153 -10.09 9.82 12.90
C PHE A 153 -10.39 11.30 12.69
N VAL A 154 -11.15 11.63 11.66
CA VAL A 154 -11.45 13.02 11.29
C VAL A 154 -12.95 13.16 11.09
N ALA A 155 -13.55 14.11 11.80
CA ALA A 155 -14.95 14.52 11.69
C ALA A 155 -15.04 16.06 11.83
N PRO A 156 -16.16 16.71 11.46
CA PRO A 156 -16.31 18.15 11.62
C PRO A 156 -16.05 18.60 13.06
N GLY A 157 -15.01 19.42 13.27
CA GLY A 157 -14.61 19.92 14.58
C GLY A 157 -13.92 18.91 15.50
N LEU A 158 -13.58 17.71 15.01
CA LEU A 158 -12.94 16.66 15.79
C LEU A 158 -11.84 15.95 14.98
N CYS A 159 -10.63 15.87 15.52
CA CYS A 159 -9.53 15.11 14.96
C CYS A 159 -8.87 14.29 16.06
N ALA A 160 -8.61 13.01 15.82
CA ALA A 160 -7.91 12.14 16.75
C ALA A 160 -6.92 11.23 16.03
N GLY A 161 -5.92 10.81 16.78
CA GLY A 161 -4.80 10.08 16.24
C GLY A 161 -3.79 9.73 17.30
N MET A 162 -2.58 9.36 16.87
CA MET A 162 -1.49 9.17 17.82
C MET A 162 -0.16 9.62 17.27
N THR A 163 0.75 9.95 18.18
CA THR A 163 2.17 10.18 17.91
C THR A 163 2.98 9.29 18.86
N PRO A 164 4.33 9.27 18.76
CA PRO A 164 5.18 8.66 19.79
C PRO A 164 4.96 9.23 21.21
N ASP A 165 4.37 10.42 21.32
CA ASP A 165 4.13 11.11 22.58
C ASP A 165 2.78 10.81 23.23
N GLY A 166 1.81 10.30 22.48
CA GLY A 166 0.50 9.96 23.03
C GLY A 166 -0.58 9.75 21.97
N PHE A 167 -1.69 9.15 22.38
CA PHE A 167 -2.94 9.25 21.65
C PHE A 167 -3.59 10.60 21.96
N PHE A 168 -3.98 11.35 20.94
CA PHE A 168 -4.52 12.69 21.07
C PHE A 168 -5.94 12.80 20.53
N VAL A 169 -6.73 13.70 21.13
CA VAL A 169 -8.02 14.16 20.61
C VAL A 169 -8.04 15.68 20.61
N ILE A 170 -8.35 16.26 19.46
CA ILE A 170 -8.48 17.69 19.20
C ILE A 170 -9.94 17.99 18.88
N GLU A 171 -10.56 18.86 19.67
CA GLU A 171 -11.91 19.38 19.46
C GLU A 171 -11.85 20.89 19.19
N ASN A 172 -12.42 21.34 18.07
CA ASN A 172 -12.44 22.75 17.65
C ASN A 172 -11.07 23.43 17.81
N ASP A 173 -10.03 22.81 17.22
CA ASP A 173 -8.63 23.26 17.24
C ASP A 173 -7.97 23.30 18.63
N ARG A 174 -8.57 22.67 19.65
CA ARG A 174 -7.99 22.54 20.99
C ARG A 174 -7.76 21.07 21.33
N GLU A 175 -6.54 20.72 21.73
CA GLU A 175 -6.27 19.40 22.33
C GLU A 175 -7.07 19.26 23.64
N VAL A 176 -7.94 18.26 23.70
CA VAL A 176 -8.80 17.97 24.86
C VAL A 176 -8.40 16.67 25.55
N PHE A 177 -7.55 15.86 24.92
CA PHE A 177 -7.04 14.61 25.47
C PHE A 177 -5.67 14.30 24.88
N ASN A 178 -4.71 13.92 25.72
CA ASN A 178 -3.42 13.40 25.28
C ASN A 178 -2.88 12.42 26.34
N ALA A 179 -2.68 11.16 25.96
CA ALA A 179 -2.18 10.15 26.89
C ALA A 179 -1.38 9.03 26.22
N LYS A 180 -0.29 8.59 26.86
CA LYS A 180 0.44 7.37 26.45
C LYS A 180 -0.23 6.08 26.90
N ARG A 181 -1.05 6.13 27.95
CA ARG A 181 -1.85 5.01 28.44
C ARG A 181 -3.22 5.53 28.80
N PHE A 182 -4.27 4.84 28.39
CA PHE A 182 -5.64 5.25 28.67
C PHE A 182 -6.60 4.07 28.67
N GLN A 183 -7.78 4.29 29.22
CA GLN A 183 -8.86 3.32 29.26
C GLN A 183 -9.93 3.69 28.25
N GLN A 184 -10.44 2.69 27.53
CA GLN A 184 -11.68 2.79 26.78
C GLN A 184 -12.82 2.30 27.69
N VAL A 185 -13.64 3.23 28.15
CA VAL A 185 -14.79 2.98 29.03
C VAL A 185 -16.05 2.92 28.18
N ILE A 186 -16.81 1.83 28.30
CA ILE A 186 -18.06 1.61 27.57
C ILE A 186 -19.18 1.51 28.61
N ASP A 187 -20.15 2.41 28.54
CA ASP A 187 -21.30 2.45 29.44
C ASP A 187 -22.61 2.78 28.67
N ASP A 188 -23.70 3.02 29.41
CA ASP A 188 -25.02 3.33 28.87
C ASP A 188 -25.08 4.69 28.14
N LYS A 189 -24.09 5.55 28.34
CA LYS A 189 -23.99 6.89 27.73
C LYS A 189 -23.09 6.89 26.50
N GLY A 190 -22.44 5.76 26.20
CA GLY A 190 -21.57 5.59 25.05
C GLY A 190 -20.13 5.22 25.44
N THR A 191 -19.18 5.61 24.59
CA THR A 191 -17.77 5.33 24.80
C THR A 191 -17.03 6.59 25.23
N ARG A 192 -16.12 6.44 26.20
CA ARG A 192 -15.23 7.51 26.67
C ARG A 192 -13.79 7.02 26.74
N LEU A 193 -12.83 7.90 26.49
CA LEU A 193 -11.41 7.65 26.76
C LEU A 193 -11.05 8.34 28.07
N ALA A 194 -10.33 7.64 28.96
CA ALA A 194 -9.99 8.14 30.28
C ALA A 194 -8.50 7.93 30.61
N ALA A 195 -7.81 8.98 31.07
CA ALA A 195 -6.42 8.93 31.53
C ALA A 195 -6.14 10.09 32.50
N ASP A 196 -5.40 9.86 33.58
CA ASP A 196 -4.93 10.90 34.51
C ASP A 196 -6.00 11.92 34.97
N GLY A 197 -7.24 11.44 35.17
CA GLY A 197 -8.38 12.28 35.57
C GLY A 197 -8.98 13.14 34.44
N GLN A 198 -8.45 13.04 33.22
CA GLN A 198 -9.06 13.55 31.99
C GLN A 198 -9.97 12.48 31.38
N GLU A 199 -11.09 12.94 30.82
CA GLU A 199 -12.00 12.11 30.05
C GLU A 199 -12.49 12.86 28.83
N VAL A 200 -12.64 12.15 27.72
CA VAL A 200 -13.22 12.68 26.47
C VAL A 200 -14.21 11.69 25.89
N ALA A 201 -15.29 12.18 25.29
CA ALA A 201 -16.24 11.34 24.57
C ALA A 201 -15.59 10.76 23.32
N TRP A 202 -15.87 9.50 23.01
CA TRP A 202 -15.34 8.81 21.83
C TRP A 202 -16.48 8.41 20.88
N PRO A 203 -16.71 9.17 19.79
CA PRO A 203 -17.83 8.92 18.89
C PRO A 203 -17.50 7.93 17.76
N PHE A 204 -16.27 7.42 17.69
CA PHE A 204 -15.84 6.48 16.65
C PHE A 204 -15.95 5.03 17.13
N ASP A 205 -15.62 4.11 16.22
CA ASP A 205 -15.57 2.68 16.52
C ASP A 205 -14.64 2.36 17.69
N LEU A 206 -14.97 1.28 18.40
CA LEU A 206 -14.19 0.81 19.53
C LEU A 206 -12.82 0.32 19.06
N PHE A 207 -11.80 0.60 19.86
CA PHE A 207 -10.48 0.02 19.65
C PHE A 207 -10.50 -1.47 19.97
N GLY A 208 -9.98 -2.29 19.05
CA GLY A 208 -9.79 -3.74 19.23
C GLY A 208 -11.02 -4.60 18.89
N THR A 209 -10.77 -5.88 18.65
CA THR A 209 -11.83 -6.89 18.47
C THR A 209 -11.40 -8.19 19.19
N PRO A 210 -11.99 -8.52 20.35
CA PRO A 210 -13.02 -7.75 21.09
C PRO A 210 -12.50 -6.38 21.57
N PRO A 211 -13.40 -5.45 21.96
CA PRO A 211 -12.98 -4.11 22.40
C PRO A 211 -11.95 -4.16 23.53
N ALA A 212 -10.79 -3.53 23.28
CA ALA A 212 -9.73 -3.36 24.26
C ALA A 212 -10.20 -2.43 25.39
N LYS A 213 -9.80 -2.73 26.62
CA LYS A 213 -10.12 -1.90 27.80
C LYS A 213 -8.99 -0.96 28.16
N ASN A 214 -7.77 -1.49 28.19
CA ASN A 214 -6.57 -0.75 28.52
C ASN A 214 -5.73 -0.61 27.24
N LEU A 215 -5.37 0.61 26.89
CA LEU A 215 -4.65 0.94 25.67
C LEU A 215 -3.38 1.68 26.03
N HIS A 216 -2.31 1.40 25.30
CA HIS A 216 -1.05 2.13 25.47
C HIS A 216 -0.30 2.31 24.15
N ILE A 217 0.46 3.41 24.10
CA ILE A 217 1.41 3.70 23.04
C ILE A 217 2.67 2.89 23.30
N THR A 218 3.05 2.07 22.31
CA THR A 218 4.28 1.29 22.34
C THR A 218 5.07 1.48 21.06
N THR A 219 6.39 1.33 21.14
CA THR A 219 7.27 1.39 19.98
C THR A 219 8.10 0.12 19.92
N ARG A 220 8.12 -0.52 18.75
CA ARG A 220 8.98 -1.69 18.51
C ARG A 220 9.90 -1.47 17.32
N THR A 221 11.03 -2.14 17.36
CA THR A 221 11.93 -2.28 16.22
C THR A 221 11.24 -3.05 15.10
N LEU A 222 11.43 -2.58 13.87
CA LEU A 222 10.99 -3.23 12.65
C LEU A 222 12.14 -4.02 12.02
N THR A 223 11.79 -5.14 11.43
CA THR A 223 12.69 -5.98 10.62
C THR A 223 12.16 -6.05 9.19
N PRO A 224 12.96 -6.52 8.21
CA PRO A 224 12.48 -6.71 6.85
C PRO A 224 11.24 -7.61 6.76
N LYS A 225 11.08 -8.57 7.68
CA LYS A 225 9.89 -9.45 7.76
C LYS A 225 8.58 -8.70 7.95
N ASP A 226 8.61 -7.52 8.60
CA ASP A 226 7.41 -6.69 8.76
C ASP A 226 6.90 -6.12 7.42
N PHE A 227 7.68 -6.26 6.34
CA PHE A 227 7.39 -5.83 4.98
C PHE A 227 7.48 -6.98 3.96
N GLU A 228 7.49 -8.24 4.42
CA GLU A 228 7.54 -9.41 3.55
C GLU A 228 6.42 -9.42 2.49
N PRO A 229 5.15 -9.07 2.79
CA PRO A 229 4.10 -9.07 1.77
C PRO A 229 4.40 -8.13 0.59
N ILE A 230 4.76 -6.87 0.86
CA ILE A 230 5.06 -5.89 -0.20
C ILE A 230 6.36 -6.25 -0.95
N THR A 231 7.40 -6.68 -0.25
CA THR A 231 8.69 -7.03 -0.88
C THR A 231 8.59 -8.30 -1.71
N ALA A 232 7.80 -9.29 -1.29
CA ALA A 232 7.55 -10.51 -2.06
C ALA A 232 6.76 -10.23 -3.35
N SER A 233 5.68 -9.45 -3.27
CA SER A 233 4.91 -9.05 -4.45
C SER A 233 5.73 -8.19 -5.40
N LEU A 234 6.50 -7.21 -4.90
CA LEU A 234 7.37 -6.39 -5.72
C LEU A 234 8.47 -7.22 -6.41
N ARG A 235 9.07 -8.17 -5.69
CA ARG A 235 10.04 -9.11 -6.28
C ARG A 235 9.44 -9.90 -7.43
N LYS A 236 8.22 -10.45 -7.25
CA LYS A 236 7.56 -11.25 -8.28
C LYS A 236 7.32 -10.45 -9.56
N VAL A 237 6.79 -9.23 -9.46
CA VAL A 237 6.59 -8.39 -10.66
C VAL A 237 7.92 -7.96 -11.29
N CYS A 238 8.95 -7.63 -10.50
CA CYS A 238 10.26 -7.31 -11.03
C CYS A 238 10.92 -8.51 -11.76
N GLU A 239 10.85 -9.72 -11.19
CA GLU A 239 11.39 -10.94 -11.81
C GLU A 239 10.71 -11.23 -13.16
N VAL A 240 9.38 -11.09 -13.22
CA VAL A 240 8.62 -11.28 -14.47
C VAL A 240 8.88 -10.16 -15.48
N SER A 241 9.04 -8.92 -15.00
CA SER A 241 9.46 -7.79 -15.85
C SER A 241 10.82 -8.04 -16.50
N VAL A 242 11.80 -8.53 -15.72
CA VAL A 242 13.12 -8.90 -16.25
C VAL A 242 13.02 -10.07 -17.25
N ALA A 243 12.22 -11.10 -16.94
CA ALA A 243 12.08 -12.27 -17.80
C ALA A 243 11.39 -11.97 -19.15
N THR A 244 10.42 -11.05 -19.15
CA THR A 244 9.67 -10.67 -20.36
C THR A 244 10.28 -9.49 -21.12
N GLY A 245 11.09 -8.67 -20.43
CA GLY A 245 11.55 -7.37 -20.93
C GLY A 245 10.46 -6.30 -20.97
N ASN A 246 9.24 -6.60 -20.50
CA ASN A 246 8.15 -5.63 -20.37
C ASN A 246 8.26 -4.92 -19.01
N PRO A 247 7.86 -3.65 -18.89
CA PRO A 247 7.95 -2.92 -17.64
C PRO A 247 6.89 -3.41 -16.62
N VAL A 248 7.08 -2.99 -15.37
CA VAL A 248 6.04 -3.08 -14.33
C VAL A 248 5.13 -1.87 -14.46
N ALA A 249 3.82 -2.06 -14.61
CA ALA A 249 2.83 -1.01 -14.61
C ALA A 249 2.20 -0.83 -13.21
N TRP A 250 2.01 0.40 -12.77
CA TRP A 250 1.44 0.74 -11.46
C TRP A 250 -0.04 1.10 -11.57
N CYS A 251 -0.91 0.50 -10.73
CA CYS A 251 -2.36 0.69 -10.79
C CYS A 251 -3.05 0.92 -9.44
#